data_AF-A0AAW1SPD6-F1
#
_entry.id   AF-A0AAW1SPD6-F1
#
_cell.length_a   1.000
_cell.length_b   1.000
_cell.length_c   1.000
_cell.angle_alpha   90.00
_cell.angle_beta   90.00
_cell.angle_gamma   90.00
#
_symmetry.space_group_name_H-M   'P 1'
#
loop_
_entity.id
_entity.type
_entity.pdbx_description
1 polymer ?
#
loop_
_entity_poly.entity_id
_entity_poly.type
_entity_poly.pdbx_seq_one_letter_code
_entity_poly.pdbx_strand_id
1 'polypeptide(L)'
;MSVDVCILCVQAFARQRQLALAEVQERAALLLESVQALEGGMHESEQHVLHANQDTFARIQTEFKAITHGLLPGLELTLEQVGEAVHQGVVFSFSRNGQEWQQGLTQLSGGQRSIVSLALIISAASAGTGTRVLLLDEVDAALDETNQRLVAGLLQVMEMMGFGI
;
A
#
# COMPACT_ATOMS: atom_id res chain seq x y z
N MET A 1 71.58 -25.36 17.00
CA MET A 1 71.46 -24.19 16.09
C MET A 1 70.56 -24.46 14.88
N SER A 2 70.85 -25.42 13.97
CA SER A 2 70.00 -25.60 12.78
C SER A 2 68.58 -26.15 13.06
N VAL A 3 68.42 -26.97 14.13
CA VAL A 3 67.13 -27.55 14.52
C VAL A 3 66.26 -26.52 15.26
N ASP A 4 66.88 -25.67 16.10
CA ASP A 4 66.18 -24.64 16.88
C ASP A 4 65.55 -23.56 15.98
N VAL A 5 66.26 -23.16 14.92
CA VAL A 5 65.73 -22.23 13.90
C VAL A 5 64.54 -22.83 13.16
N CYS A 6 64.56 -24.13 12.86
CA CYS A 6 63.46 -24.82 12.19
C CYS A 6 62.19 -24.88 13.07
N ILE A 7 62.36 -25.18 14.37
CA ILE A 7 61.25 -25.20 15.34
C ILE A 7 60.64 -23.80 15.49
N LEU A 8 61.46 -22.77 15.62
CA LEU A 8 61.00 -21.38 15.72
C LEU A 8 60.22 -20.95 14.46
N CYS A 9 60.68 -21.32 13.26
CA CYS A 9 59.95 -21.04 12.02
C CYS A 9 58.58 -21.74 11.96
N VAL A 10 58.49 -23.01 12.37
CA VAL A 10 57.21 -23.74 12.41
C VAL A 10 56.25 -23.14 13.44
N GLN A 11 56.75 -22.77 14.62
CA GLN A 11 55.96 -22.10 15.65
C GLN A 11 55.47 -20.72 15.20
N ALA A 12 56.32 -19.93 14.55
CA ALA A 12 55.95 -18.62 14.00
C ALA A 12 54.86 -18.75 12.92
N PHE A 13 54.99 -19.72 12.02
CA PHE A 13 53.99 -19.99 10.99
C PHE A 13 52.65 -20.45 11.57
N ALA A 14 52.68 -21.37 12.55
CA ALA A 14 51.47 -21.83 13.24
C ALA A 14 50.75 -20.67 13.96
N ARG A 15 51.51 -19.81 14.64
CA ARG A 15 50.98 -18.62 15.32
C ARG A 15 50.35 -17.63 14.34
N GLN A 16 51.03 -17.35 13.21
CA GLN A 16 50.50 -16.46 12.18
C GLN A 16 49.18 -16.99 11.59
N ARG A 17 49.10 -18.31 11.37
CA ARG A 17 47.88 -18.95 10.86
C ARG A 17 46.74 -18.93 11.88
N GLN A 18 47.04 -19.10 13.18
CA GLN A 18 46.05 -18.96 14.25
C GLN A 18 45.50 -17.53 14.35
N LEU A 19 46.37 -16.51 14.23
CA LEU A 19 45.95 -15.11 14.22
C LEU A 19 45.06 -14.79 13.00
N ALA A 20 45.46 -15.23 11.81
CA ALA A 20 44.66 -15.04 10.60
C ALA A 20 43.30 -15.76 10.69
N LEU A 21 43.25 -16.96 11.28
CA LEU A 21 42.00 -17.67 11.50
C LEU A 21 41.08 -16.92 12.47
N ALA A 22 41.63 -16.40 13.57
CA ALA A 22 40.88 -15.62 14.55
C ALA A 22 40.29 -14.34 13.94
N GLU A 23 41.08 -13.60 13.15
CA GLU A 23 40.63 -12.39 12.44
C GLU A 23 39.47 -12.68 11.48
N VAL A 24 39.57 -13.76 10.70
CA VAL A 24 38.50 -14.18 9.78
C VAL A 24 37.25 -14.61 10.54
N GLN A 25 37.40 -15.32 11.66
CA GLN A 25 36.28 -15.75 12.51
C GLN A 25 35.55 -14.56 13.14
N GLU A 26 36.29 -13.55 13.62
CA GLU A 26 35.72 -12.33 14.17
C GLU A 26 34.93 -11.54 13.11
N ARG A 27 35.51 -11.36 11.91
CA ARG A 27 34.80 -10.73 10.79
C ARG A 27 33.54 -11.49 10.40
N ALA A 28 33.60 -12.82 10.36
CA ALA A 28 32.45 -13.66 10.04
C ALA A 28 31.33 -13.50 11.09
N ALA A 29 31.68 -13.43 12.38
CA ALA A 29 30.71 -13.20 13.45
C ALA A 29 30.01 -11.84 13.30
N LEU A 30 30.76 -10.76 13.04
CA LEU A 30 30.20 -9.42 12.81
C LEU A 30 29.28 -9.36 11.58
N LEU A 31 29.66 -10.04 10.50
CA LEU A 31 28.82 -10.12 9.30
C LEU A 31 27.52 -10.87 9.58
N LEU A 32 27.57 -11.97 10.33
CA LEU A 32 26.37 -12.72 10.72
C LEU A 32 25.43 -11.87 11.59
N GLU A 33 25.96 -11.12 12.56
CA GLU A 33 25.17 -10.19 13.37
C GLU A 33 24.52 -9.10 12.51
N SER A 34 25.29 -8.54 11.56
CA SER A 34 24.79 -7.52 10.64
C SER A 34 23.67 -8.05 9.74
N VAL A 35 23.80 -9.28 9.24
CA VAL A 35 22.75 -9.95 8.45
C VAL A 35 21.48 -10.12 9.28
N GLN A 36 21.60 -10.61 10.52
CA GLN A 36 20.46 -10.79 11.41
C GLN A 36 19.75 -9.47 11.72
N ALA A 37 20.51 -8.39 11.94
CA ALA A 37 19.95 -7.06 12.18
C ALA A 37 19.18 -6.53 10.95
N LEU A 38 19.73 -6.74 9.75
CA LEU A 38 19.07 -6.32 8.50
C LEU A 38 17.80 -7.13 8.23
N GLU A 39 17.85 -8.46 8.41
CA GLU A 39 16.67 -9.33 8.27
C GLU A 39 15.57 -8.94 9.26
N GLY A 40 15.93 -8.64 10.52
CA GLY A 40 15.00 -8.13 11.52
C GLY A 40 14.36 -6.80 11.11
N GLY A 41 15.17 -5.83 10.65
CA GLY A 41 14.67 -4.53 10.20
C GLY A 41 13.79 -4.60 8.96
N MET A 42 14.09 -5.52 8.02
CA MET A 42 13.23 -5.80 6.87
C MET A 42 11.87 -6.31 7.30
N HIS A 43 11.83 -7.27 8.23
CA HIS A 43 10.57 -7.83 8.71
C HIS A 43 9.71 -6.79 9.43
N GLU A 44 10.31 -5.97 10.29
CA GLU A 44 9.60 -4.88 10.97
C GLU A 44 9.04 -3.86 9.96
N SER A 45 9.85 -3.48 8.95
CA SER A 45 9.40 -2.56 7.89
C SER A 45 8.26 -3.14 7.07
N GLU A 46 8.32 -4.43 6.71
CA GLU A 46 7.23 -5.11 6.00
C GLU A 46 5.93 -5.08 6.81
N GLN A 47 5.98 -5.35 8.12
CA GLN A 47 4.81 -5.28 8.98
C GLN A 47 4.23 -3.86 9.04
N HIS A 48 5.08 -2.83 9.17
CA HIS A 48 4.63 -1.44 9.16
C HIS A 48 3.95 -1.05 7.84
N VAL A 49 4.50 -1.48 6.70
CA VAL A 49 3.89 -1.21 5.38
C VAL A 49 2.56 -1.93 5.24
N LEU A 50 2.46 -3.20 5.65
CA LEU A 50 1.21 -3.96 5.59
C LEU A 50 0.11 -3.32 6.45
N HIS A 51 0.45 -2.91 7.68
CA HIS A 51 -0.50 -2.23 8.57
C HIS A 51 -0.95 -0.88 7.99
N ALA A 52 -0.02 -0.05 7.53
CA ALA A 52 -0.34 1.26 6.95
C ALA A 52 -1.23 1.12 5.69
N ASN A 53 -0.99 0.09 4.87
CA ASN A 53 -1.81 -0.21 3.70
C ASN A 53 -3.24 -0.64 4.10
N GLN A 54 -3.38 -1.48 5.13
CA GLN A 54 -4.69 -1.90 5.64
C GLN A 54 -5.47 -0.73 6.22
N ASP A 55 -4.82 0.12 7.02
CA ASP A 55 -5.44 1.32 7.60
C ASP A 55 -5.93 2.28 6.52
N THR A 56 -5.08 2.54 5.51
CA THR A 56 -5.42 3.42 4.40
C THR A 56 -6.57 2.84 3.59
N PHE A 57 -6.55 1.54 3.29
CA PHE A 57 -7.63 0.86 2.59
C PHE A 57 -8.97 0.94 3.32
N ALA A 58 -8.98 0.75 4.65
CA ALA A 58 -10.19 0.86 5.45
C ALA A 58 -10.81 2.26 5.39
N ARG A 59 -9.98 3.31 5.40
CA ARG A 59 -10.43 4.70 5.21
C ARG A 59 -11.04 4.92 3.83
N ILE A 60 -10.33 4.50 2.78
CA ILE A 60 -10.81 4.60 1.38
C ILE A 60 -12.14 3.86 1.24
N GLN A 61 -12.26 2.63 1.76
CA GLN A 61 -13.49 1.84 1.67
C GLN A 61 -14.66 2.55 2.35
N THR A 62 -14.43 3.16 3.51
CA THR A 62 -15.45 3.87 4.28
C THR A 62 -15.94 5.12 3.54
N GLU A 63 -15.01 5.94 3.05
CA GLU A 63 -15.32 7.14 2.29
C GLU A 63 -16.01 6.80 0.96
N PHE A 64 -15.52 5.75 0.28
CA PHE A 64 -16.11 5.27 -0.97
C PHE A 64 -17.56 4.83 -0.79
N LYS A 65 -17.85 4.07 0.27
CA LYS A 65 -19.23 3.69 0.62
C LYS A 65 -20.11 4.92 0.86
N ALA A 66 -19.61 5.90 1.61
CA ALA A 66 -20.36 7.12 1.91
C ALA A 66 -20.67 7.94 0.65
N ILE A 67 -19.68 8.14 -0.21
CA ILE A 67 -19.83 8.90 -1.47
C ILE A 67 -20.78 8.18 -2.43
N THR A 68 -20.57 6.88 -2.66
CA THR A 68 -21.39 6.12 -3.61
C THR A 68 -22.84 6.01 -3.16
N HIS A 69 -23.10 5.90 -1.86
CA HIS A 69 -24.47 5.88 -1.33
C HIS A 69 -25.24 7.18 -1.62
N GLY A 70 -24.56 8.34 -1.59
CA GLY A 70 -25.16 9.63 -1.94
C GLY A 70 -25.35 9.84 -3.45
N LEU A 71 -24.44 9.32 -4.27
CA LEU A 71 -24.48 9.52 -5.73
C LEU A 71 -25.34 8.48 -6.48
N LEU A 72 -25.46 7.26 -5.96
CA LEU A 72 -26.14 6.14 -6.62
C LEU A 72 -27.19 5.52 -5.69
N PRO A 73 -28.32 6.21 -5.42
CA PRO A 73 -29.37 5.67 -4.58
C PRO A 73 -29.93 4.37 -5.20
N GLY A 74 -29.86 3.27 -4.44
CA GLY A 74 -30.29 1.92 -4.86
C GLY A 74 -29.16 0.97 -5.27
N LEU A 75 -27.91 1.45 -5.28
CA LEU A 75 -26.72 0.61 -5.36
C LEU A 75 -25.93 0.72 -4.06
N GLU A 76 -25.61 -0.42 -3.46
CA GLU A 76 -24.62 -0.52 -2.40
C GLU A 76 -23.30 -0.93 -3.04
N LEU A 77 -22.24 -0.14 -2.87
CA LEU A 77 -20.92 -0.41 -3.43
C LEU A 77 -19.86 -0.49 -2.33
N THR A 78 -18.94 -1.44 -2.46
CA THR A 78 -17.79 -1.61 -1.57
C THR A 78 -16.55 -2.03 -2.36
N LEU A 79 -15.40 -1.93 -1.71
CA LEU A 79 -14.12 -2.46 -2.17
C LEU A 79 -13.80 -3.71 -1.35
N GLU A 80 -13.43 -4.80 -2.00
CA GLU A 80 -13.01 -6.05 -1.36
C GLU A 80 -11.56 -6.37 -1.72
N GLN A 81 -10.80 -6.91 -0.78
CA GLN A 81 -9.46 -7.43 -1.05
C GLN A 81 -9.56 -8.81 -1.71
N VAL A 82 -8.71 -9.06 -2.71
CA VAL A 82 -8.70 -10.33 -3.47
C VAL A 82 -7.99 -11.45 -2.71
N GLY A 83 -7.09 -11.10 -1.78
CA GLY A 83 -6.35 -12.06 -0.96
C GLY A 83 -6.21 -11.61 0.49
N GLU A 84 -5.15 -12.04 1.16
CA GLU A 84 -4.92 -11.74 2.58
C GLU A 84 -4.48 -10.30 2.82
N ALA A 85 -3.80 -9.69 1.84
CA ALA A 85 -3.29 -8.34 1.93
C ALA A 85 -3.78 -7.46 0.77
N VAL A 86 -4.07 -6.19 1.06
CA VAL A 86 -4.60 -5.21 0.11
C VAL A 86 -3.74 -5.08 -1.16
N HIS A 87 -2.41 -5.15 -1.02
CA HIS A 87 -1.48 -5.02 -2.15
C HIS A 87 -1.57 -6.17 -3.17
N GLN A 88 -2.20 -7.29 -2.82
CA GLN A 88 -2.43 -8.41 -3.73
C GLN A 88 -3.54 -8.12 -4.75
N GLY A 89 -4.40 -7.14 -4.46
CA GLY A 89 -5.45 -6.70 -5.36
C GLY A 89 -6.73 -6.28 -4.63
N VAL A 90 -7.46 -5.38 -5.27
CA VAL A 90 -8.76 -4.88 -4.81
C VAL A 90 -9.76 -5.05 -5.94
N VAL A 91 -10.96 -5.52 -5.60
CA VAL A 91 -12.08 -5.68 -6.52
C VAL A 91 -13.27 -4.85 -6.05
N PHE A 92 -14.04 -4.33 -6.99
CA PHE A 92 -15.32 -3.71 -6.69
C PHE A 92 -16.37 -4.79 -6.43
N SER A 93 -17.21 -4.56 -5.45
CA SER A 93 -18.37 -5.40 -5.17
C SER A 93 -19.59 -4.50 -5.02
N PHE A 94 -20.71 -4.89 -5.64
CA PHE A 94 -21.94 -4.12 -5.55
C PHE A 94 -23.17 -5.00 -5.34
N SER A 95 -24.18 -4.44 -4.69
CA SER A 95 -25.51 -5.04 -4.54
C SER A 95 -26.58 -4.04 -4.99
N ARG A 96 -27.67 -4.56 -5.56
CA ARG A 96 -28.86 -3.80 -5.96
C ARG A 96 -29.98 -4.10 -5.00
N ASN A 97 -30.39 -3.13 -4.19
CA ASN A 97 -31.55 -3.26 -3.29
C ASN A 97 -31.58 -4.58 -2.47
N GLY A 98 -30.43 -4.99 -1.91
CA GLY A 98 -30.33 -6.20 -1.10
C GLY A 98 -30.28 -7.52 -1.89
N GLN A 99 -30.08 -7.47 -3.21
CA GLN A 99 -29.73 -8.64 -4.02
C GLN A 99 -28.33 -9.17 -3.66
N GLU A 100 -28.00 -10.36 -4.16
CA GLU A 100 -26.68 -10.97 -3.98
C GLU A 100 -25.56 -10.03 -4.46
N TRP A 101 -24.45 -10.00 -3.71
CA TRP A 101 -23.28 -9.19 -4.04
C TRP A 101 -22.61 -9.73 -5.30
N GLN A 102 -22.32 -8.82 -6.23
CA GLN A 102 -21.67 -9.12 -7.48
C GLN A 102 -20.32 -8.43 -7.55
N GLN A 103 -19.30 -9.17 -7.97
CA GLN A 103 -17.96 -8.63 -8.18
C GLN A 103 -17.80 -8.01 -9.58
N GLY A 104 -17.05 -6.92 -9.64
CA GLY A 104 -16.76 -6.16 -10.85
C GLY A 104 -17.82 -5.11 -11.19
N LEU A 105 -17.62 -4.42 -12.31
CA LEU A 105 -18.45 -3.28 -12.74
C LEU A 105 -19.19 -3.54 -14.07
N THR A 106 -19.11 -4.75 -14.60
CA THR A 106 -19.59 -5.09 -15.96
C THR A 106 -21.11 -4.94 -16.12
N GLN A 107 -21.88 -5.15 -15.06
CA GLN A 107 -23.34 -5.02 -15.09
C GLN A 107 -23.85 -3.60 -14.81
N LEU A 108 -22.97 -2.64 -14.52
CA LEU A 108 -23.34 -1.24 -14.32
C LEU A 108 -23.47 -0.51 -15.66
N SER A 109 -24.33 0.52 -15.71
CA SER A 109 -24.45 1.39 -16.88
C SER A 109 -23.17 2.22 -17.11
N GLY A 110 -23.00 2.79 -18.30
CA GLY A 110 -21.85 3.65 -18.60
C GLY A 110 -21.69 4.81 -17.60
N GLY A 111 -22.77 5.55 -17.34
CA GLY A 111 -22.78 6.65 -16.36
C GLY A 111 -22.50 6.16 -14.93
N GLN A 112 -23.06 5.02 -14.52
CA GLN A 112 -22.77 4.44 -13.20
C GLN A 112 -21.29 4.10 -13.04
N ARG A 113 -20.66 3.50 -14.06
CA ARG A 113 -19.22 3.20 -14.03
C ARG A 113 -18.37 4.47 -13.92
N SER A 114 -18.76 5.55 -14.61
CA SER A 114 -18.08 6.84 -14.48
C SER A 114 -18.19 7.41 -13.07
N ILE A 115 -19.38 7.38 -12.47
CA ILE A 115 -19.60 7.85 -11.09
C ILE A 115 -18.80 7.02 -10.09
N VAL A 116 -18.81 5.68 -10.22
CA VAL A 116 -18.04 4.78 -9.36
C VAL A 116 -16.54 5.05 -9.46
N SER A 117 -16.05 5.29 -10.68
CA SER A 117 -14.64 5.62 -10.92
C SER A 117 -14.26 6.94 -10.26
N LEU A 118 -15.10 7.97 -10.42
CA LEU A 118 -14.89 9.28 -9.82
C LEU A 118 -14.93 9.20 -8.28
N ALA A 119 -15.90 8.46 -7.72
CA ALA A 119 -16.00 8.24 -6.29
C ALA A 119 -14.75 7.57 -5.73
N LEU A 120 -14.16 6.60 -6.43
CA LEU A 120 -12.90 5.98 -6.01
C LEU A 120 -11.74 6.97 -6.01
N ILE A 121 -11.57 7.75 -7.09
CA ILE A 121 -10.50 8.76 -7.19
C ILE A 121 -10.61 9.75 -6.02
N ILE A 122 -11.83 10.21 -5.76
CA ILE A 122 -12.13 11.14 -4.69
C ILE A 122 -11.84 10.54 -3.30
N SER A 123 -12.23 9.28 -3.06
CA SER A 123 -12.01 8.59 -1.77
C SER A 123 -10.53 8.29 -1.53
N ALA A 124 -9.81 7.84 -2.57
CA ALA A 124 -8.37 7.65 -2.49
C ALA A 124 -7.65 8.98 -2.22
N ALA A 125 -8.09 10.04 -2.91
CA ALA A 125 -7.72 11.40 -2.66
C ALA A 125 -8.42 11.98 -1.42
N SER A 126 -9.01 11.23 -0.51
CA SER A 126 -9.51 11.73 0.79
C SER A 126 -8.83 11.04 1.97
N ALA A 127 -8.44 9.78 1.78
CA ALA A 127 -7.68 8.99 2.76
C ALA A 127 -6.17 9.32 2.86
N GLY A 128 -5.51 9.81 1.81
CA GLY A 128 -4.06 10.13 1.84
C GLY A 128 -3.66 11.32 2.76
N THR A 129 -2.38 11.51 3.04
CA THR A 129 -1.88 12.51 4.03
C THR A 129 -1.28 13.80 3.42
N GLY A 130 -1.46 14.07 2.13
CA GLY A 130 -0.84 15.23 1.43
C GLY A 130 -1.82 16.23 0.83
N THR A 131 -1.31 17.41 0.44
CA THR A 131 -2.03 18.44 -0.34
C THR A 131 -2.48 17.88 -1.68
N ARG A 132 -3.73 18.17 -2.08
CA ARG A 132 -4.34 17.53 -3.25
C ARG A 132 -4.84 18.55 -4.24
N VAL A 133 -4.30 18.48 -5.46
CA VAL A 133 -4.83 19.17 -6.64
C VAL A 133 -5.37 18.10 -7.57
N LEU A 134 -6.67 18.14 -7.87
CA LEU A 134 -7.33 17.21 -8.77
C LEU A 134 -7.76 17.96 -10.03
N LEU A 135 -7.13 17.63 -11.17
CA LEU A 135 -7.51 18.15 -12.48
C LEU A 135 -8.43 17.12 -13.15
N LEU A 136 -9.70 17.48 -13.29
CA LEU A 136 -10.73 16.65 -13.92
C LEU A 136 -11.06 17.23 -15.30
N ASP A 137 -10.80 16.45 -16.35
CA ASP A 137 -11.11 16.84 -17.72
C ASP A 137 -12.31 16.04 -18.25
N GLU A 138 -13.33 16.72 -18.75
CA GLU A 138 -14.54 16.13 -19.38
C GLU A 138 -15.23 15.01 -18.56
N VAL A 139 -15.17 15.08 -17.23
CA VAL A 139 -15.71 14.03 -16.34
C VAL A 139 -17.24 13.95 -16.33
N ASP A 140 -17.90 15.01 -16.81
CA ASP A 140 -19.34 15.16 -16.88
C ASP A 140 -19.93 14.68 -18.22
N ALA A 141 -19.10 14.41 -19.24
CA ALA A 141 -19.55 14.01 -20.58
C ALA A 141 -20.38 12.71 -20.60
N ALA A 142 -20.13 11.80 -19.66
CA ALA A 142 -20.84 10.53 -19.52
C ALA A 142 -21.98 10.56 -18.48
N LEU A 143 -22.20 11.71 -17.84
CA LEU A 143 -23.18 11.89 -16.76
C LEU A 143 -24.44 12.58 -17.29
N ASP A 144 -25.59 12.18 -16.78
CA ASP A 144 -26.83 12.93 -16.97
C ASP A 144 -26.87 14.19 -16.08
N GLU A 145 -27.79 15.11 -16.37
CA GLU A 145 -27.89 16.39 -15.68
C GLU A 145 -28.08 16.26 -14.15
N THR A 146 -28.74 15.19 -13.70
CA THR A 146 -28.96 14.95 -12.27
C THR A 146 -27.64 14.58 -11.58
N ASN A 147 -26.91 13.63 -12.18
CA ASN A 147 -25.64 13.16 -11.66
C ASN A 147 -24.54 14.24 -11.73
N GLN A 148 -24.55 15.08 -12.77
CA GLN A 148 -23.65 16.24 -12.86
C GLN A 148 -23.82 17.18 -11.66
N ARG A 149 -25.07 17.49 -11.27
CA ARG A 149 -25.34 18.35 -10.10
C ARG A 149 -24.90 17.71 -8.79
N LEU A 150 -25.13 16.40 -8.63
CA LEU A 150 -24.71 15.66 -7.43
C LEU A 150 -23.19 15.64 -7.28
N VAL A 151 -22.47 15.37 -8.37
CA VAL A 151 -20.99 15.40 -8.38
C VAL A 151 -20.48 16.81 -8.10
N ALA A 152 -21.05 17.85 -8.72
CA ALA A 152 -20.66 19.23 -8.47
C ALA A 152 -20.86 19.62 -6.99
N GLY A 153 -21.99 19.23 -6.39
CA GLY A 153 -22.26 19.46 -4.97
C GLY A 153 -21.27 18.74 -4.05
N LEU A 154 -20.91 17.49 -4.38
CA LEU A 154 -19.89 16.74 -3.64
C LEU A 154 -18.54 17.48 -3.66
N LEU A 155 -18.08 17.92 -4.85
CA LEU A 155 -16.82 18.62 -5.00
C LEU A 155 -16.78 19.93 -4.22
N GLN A 156 -17.88 20.69 -4.20
CA GLN A 156 -17.99 21.92 -3.39
C GLN A 156 -17.91 21.65 -1.88
N VAL A 157 -18.58 20.60 -1.41
CA VAL A 157 -18.54 20.22 0.01
C VAL A 157 -17.12 19.78 0.41
N MET A 158 -16.42 19.07 -0.48
CA MET A 158 -15.03 18.69 -0.25
C MET A 158 -14.09 19.90 -0.18
N GLU A 159 -14.26 20.88 -1.08
CA GLU A 159 -13.51 22.14 -1.04
C GLU A 159 -13.70 22.86 0.30
N MET A 160 -14.94 22.93 0.80
CA MET A 160 -15.27 23.53 2.10
C MET A 160 -14.66 22.80 3.31
N MET A 161 -14.43 21.49 3.23
CA MET A 161 -13.87 20.69 4.33
C MET A 161 -12.35 20.83 4.49
N GLY A 162 -11.70 21.75 3.77
CA GLY A 162 -10.28 22.07 3.97
C GLY A 162 -9.34 21.36 3.00
N PHE A 163 -9.83 20.97 1.83
CA PHE A 163 -8.98 20.78 0.66
C PHE A 163 -8.60 22.14 0.10
N GLY A 164 -7.68 22.82 0.78
CA GLY A 164 -7.11 24.07 0.28
C GLY A 164 -6.36 23.79 -1.02
N ILE A 165 -6.92 24.26 -2.13
CA ILE A 165 -6.26 24.41 -3.43
C ILE A 165 -5.23 25.54 -3.32
#